data_AF-A0A7Y0AWE2-F1
#
_entry.id   AF-A0A7Y0AWE2-F1
#
_cell.length_a   1.000
_cell.length_b   1.000
_cell.length_c   1.000
_cell.angle_alpha   90.00
_cell.angle_beta   90.00
_cell.angle_gamma   90.00
#
_symmetry.space_group_name_H-M   'P 1'
#
loop_
_entity.id
_entity.type
_entity.pdbx_description
1 polymer ?
#
loop_
_entity_poly.entity_id
_entity_poly.type
_entity_poly.pdbx_seq_one_letter_code
_entity_poly.pdbx_strand_id
1 'polypeptide(L)'
;MGTNKVILLLLALSGALLAWMFFGLDPEFQRLSGAGSFLDARLSGYETDAVLGLRAALADPARADARDLLQQMYLGPDLVLPLVLTLSLCLLFRGYAPGAVLYGRRLEVRQARLLCLLPIAYGLVDYAENASFLFYFPPATPGPTLSALIPELLPWMTRVKLLFLAVSVIVVLRLALFKPPVTRG
;
A
#
# COMPACT_ATOMS: atom_id res chain seq x y z
N MET A 1 15.30 23.38 -1.51
CA MET A 1 14.93 22.52 -2.66
C MET A 1 13.42 22.61 -2.85
N GLY A 2 12.93 22.93 -4.05
CA GLY A 2 11.50 23.16 -4.28
C GLY A 2 10.65 21.90 -4.05
N THR A 3 9.44 22.07 -3.50
CA THR A 3 8.46 21.01 -3.17
C THR A 3 8.28 19.98 -4.29
N ASN A 4 8.35 20.41 -5.55
CA ASN A 4 8.24 19.53 -6.73
C ASN A 4 9.36 18.49 -6.82
N LYS A 5 10.61 18.84 -6.43
CA LYS A 5 11.74 17.89 -6.44
C LYS A 5 11.56 16.81 -5.38
N VAL A 6 11.04 17.17 -4.21
CA VAL A 6 10.76 16.21 -3.13
C VAL A 6 9.64 15.25 -3.54
N ILE A 7 8.57 15.76 -4.14
CA ILE A 7 7.48 14.93 -4.68
C ILE A 7 8.03 13.91 -5.69
N LEU A 8 8.83 14.35 -6.66
CA LEU A 8 9.42 13.46 -7.66
C LEU A 8 10.32 12.39 -7.05
N LEU A 9 11.13 12.75 -6.06
CA LEU A 9 11.99 11.79 -5.35
C LEU A 9 11.17 10.75 -4.59
N LEU A 10 10.11 11.16 -3.90
CA LEU A 10 9.22 10.22 -3.18
C LEU A 10 8.50 9.30 -4.17
N LEU A 11 7.98 9.83 -5.28
CA LEU A 11 7.34 9.01 -6.32
C LEU A 11 8.33 8.03 -6.97
N ALA A 12 9.55 8.46 -7.27
CA ALA A 12 10.59 7.60 -7.80
C ALA A 12 10.96 6.49 -6.81
N LEU A 13 11.05 6.82 -5.52
CA LEU A 13 11.30 5.86 -4.46
C LEU A 13 10.13 4.87 -4.31
N SER A 14 8.87 5.33 -4.30
CA SER A 14 7.70 4.44 -4.29
C SER A 14 7.70 3.50 -5.49
N GLY A 15 8.02 4.01 -6.69
CA GLY A 15 8.12 3.19 -7.90
C GLY A 15 9.24 2.15 -7.82
N ALA A 16 10.41 2.53 -7.29
CA ALA A 16 11.53 1.61 -7.09
C ALA A 16 11.22 0.50 -6.07
N LEU A 17 10.55 0.84 -4.96
CA LEU A 17 10.11 -0.12 -3.95
C LEU A 17 9.08 -1.11 -4.53
N LEU A 18 8.06 -0.60 -5.24
CA LEU A 18 7.10 -1.43 -5.95
C LEU A 18 7.79 -2.34 -6.98
N ALA A 19 8.71 -1.80 -7.77
CA ALA A 19 9.44 -2.60 -8.76
C ALA A 19 10.27 -3.71 -8.09
N TRP A 20 10.91 -3.42 -6.96
CA TRP A 20 11.65 -4.43 -6.20
C TRP A 20 10.73 -5.53 -5.66
N MET A 21 9.56 -5.17 -5.13
CA MET A 21 8.55 -6.13 -4.66
C MET A 21 8.06 -7.03 -5.79
N PHE A 22 7.62 -6.46 -6.91
CA PHE A 22 6.98 -7.21 -8.02
C PHE A 22 7.96 -7.95 -8.92
N PHE A 23 9.15 -7.40 -9.19
CA PHE A 23 10.11 -7.99 -10.13
C PHE A 23 11.30 -8.65 -9.45
N GLY A 24 11.54 -8.37 -8.16
CA GLY A 24 12.60 -8.98 -7.39
C GLY A 24 12.11 -10.05 -6.44
N LEU A 25 11.29 -9.66 -5.46
CA LEU A 25 10.91 -10.54 -4.35
C LEU A 25 9.81 -11.54 -4.75
N ASP A 26 8.76 -11.09 -5.44
CA ASP A 26 7.61 -11.95 -5.77
C ASP A 26 7.97 -13.18 -6.63
N PRO A 27 8.77 -13.06 -7.71
CA PRO A 27 9.15 -14.22 -8.53
C PRO A 27 9.97 -15.25 -7.76
N GLU A 28 10.86 -14.76 -6.89
CA GLU A 28 11.69 -15.62 -6.04
C GLU A 28 10.83 -16.32 -4.98
N PHE A 29 9.86 -15.61 -4.40
CA PHE A 29 8.91 -16.19 -3.47
C PHE A 29 8.03 -17.25 -4.12
N GLN A 30 7.56 -17.04 -5.35
CA GLN A 30 6.81 -18.04 -6.10
C GLN A 30 7.63 -19.32 -6.27
N ARG A 31 8.92 -19.18 -6.63
CA ARG A 31 9.86 -20.29 -6.82
C ARG A 31 10.11 -21.07 -5.51
N LEU A 32 10.28 -20.36 -4.39
CA LEU A 32 10.63 -20.95 -3.11
C LEU A 32 9.42 -21.54 -2.37
N SER A 33 8.29 -20.84 -2.37
CA SER A 33 7.09 -21.22 -1.60
C SER A 33 6.27 -22.33 -2.27
N GLY A 34 6.23 -22.37 -3.61
CA GLY A 34 5.32 -23.22 -4.37
C GLY A 34 3.83 -22.86 -4.20
N ALA A 35 3.52 -21.75 -3.52
CA ALA A 35 2.16 -21.33 -3.16
C ALA A 35 1.64 -20.14 -3.99
N GLY A 36 2.37 -19.78 -5.05
CA GLY A 36 2.11 -18.62 -5.90
C GLY A 36 2.68 -17.33 -5.33
N SER A 37 2.20 -16.19 -5.85
CA SER A 37 2.67 -14.85 -5.46
C SER A 37 2.35 -14.54 -4.00
N PHE A 38 3.09 -13.57 -3.43
CA PHE A 38 2.71 -12.88 -2.21
C PHE A 38 1.25 -12.46 -2.30
N LEU A 39 0.53 -12.60 -1.19
CA LEU A 39 -0.88 -12.18 -1.14
C LEU A 39 -1.00 -10.69 -1.44
N ASP A 40 -0.04 -9.89 -0.98
CA ASP A 40 -0.03 -8.44 -1.19
C ASP A 40 0.34 -8.00 -2.62
N ALA A 41 1.01 -8.86 -3.38
CA ALA A 41 1.28 -8.61 -4.80
C ALA A 41 0.07 -8.91 -5.70
N ARG A 42 -0.99 -9.54 -5.17
CA ARG A 42 -2.20 -9.88 -5.93
C ARG A 42 -3.12 -8.67 -6.06
N LEU A 43 -2.97 -7.93 -7.15
CA LEU A 43 -3.79 -6.74 -7.44
C LEU A 43 -5.29 -7.03 -7.55
N SER A 44 -5.68 -8.28 -7.85
CA SER A 44 -7.08 -8.72 -7.85
C SER A 44 -7.66 -8.93 -6.44
N GLY A 45 -6.83 -8.79 -5.39
CA GLY A 45 -7.13 -9.28 -4.06
C GLY A 45 -6.99 -10.80 -3.95
N TYR A 46 -7.36 -11.33 -2.78
CA TYR A 46 -7.32 -12.74 -2.44
C TYR A 46 -8.43 -13.05 -1.41
N GLU A 47 -8.76 -14.34 -1.27
CA GLU A 47 -9.78 -14.80 -0.31
C GLU A 47 -9.14 -15.55 0.86
N THR A 48 -9.93 -15.84 1.89
CA THR A 48 -9.52 -16.57 3.11
C THR A 48 -8.77 -17.86 2.80
N ASP A 49 -9.23 -18.63 1.81
CA ASP A 49 -8.60 -19.90 1.41
C ASP A 49 -7.16 -19.71 0.91
N ALA A 50 -6.87 -18.58 0.26
CA ALA A 50 -5.51 -18.27 -0.19
C ALA A 50 -4.59 -17.96 1.01
N VAL A 51 -5.12 -17.32 2.06
CA VAL A 51 -4.38 -17.07 3.31
C VAL A 51 -4.05 -18.37 4.02
N LEU A 52 -5.06 -19.24 4.18
CA LEU A 52 -4.90 -20.54 4.82
C LEU A 52 -3.95 -21.45 4.03
N GLY A 53 -4.11 -21.49 2.70
CA GLY A 53 -3.26 -22.26 1.79
C GLY A 53 -1.80 -21.80 1.86
N LEU A 54 -1.55 -20.49 1.88
CA LEU A 54 -0.19 -19.97 2.01
C LEU A 54 0.41 -20.33 3.37
N ARG A 55 -0.36 -20.25 4.46
CA ARG A 55 0.13 -20.62 5.79
C ARG A 55 0.48 -22.10 5.87
N ALA A 56 -0.35 -22.96 5.28
CA ALA A 56 -0.09 -24.40 5.21
C ALA A 56 1.18 -24.70 4.41
N ALA A 57 1.39 -24.02 3.26
CA ALA A 57 2.60 -24.18 2.47
C ALA A 57 3.86 -23.73 3.23
N LEU A 58 3.79 -22.59 3.92
CA LEU A 58 4.91 -22.06 4.70
C LEU A 58 5.14 -22.81 6.02
N ALA A 59 4.26 -23.72 6.42
CA ALA A 59 4.47 -24.58 7.59
C ALA A 59 5.48 -25.70 7.32
N ASP A 60 5.70 -26.08 6.05
CA ASP A 60 6.69 -27.08 5.67
C ASP A 60 8.11 -26.62 6.05
N PRO A 61 8.85 -27.36 6.90
CA PRO A 61 10.22 -27.01 7.26
C PRO A 61 11.14 -26.73 6.07
N ALA A 62 10.94 -27.42 4.94
CA ALA A 62 11.73 -27.24 3.71
C ALA A 62 11.56 -25.85 3.07
N ARG A 63 10.55 -25.07 3.48
CA ARG A 63 10.23 -23.73 2.96
C ARG A 63 10.80 -22.60 3.83
N ALA A 64 11.93 -22.83 4.50
CA ALA A 64 12.58 -21.84 5.36
C ALA A 64 12.92 -20.55 4.61
N ASP A 65 13.56 -20.66 3.46
CA ASP A 65 13.94 -19.51 2.64
C ASP A 65 12.72 -18.68 2.20
N ALA A 66 11.58 -19.33 1.95
CA ALA A 66 10.34 -18.63 1.61
C ALA A 66 9.79 -17.82 2.80
N ARG A 67 9.90 -18.35 4.03
CA ARG A 67 9.52 -17.62 5.25
C ARG A 67 10.43 -16.41 5.48
N ASP A 68 11.73 -16.57 5.28
CA ASP A 68 12.70 -15.49 5.43
C ASP A 68 12.47 -14.39 4.39
N LEU A 69 12.17 -14.78 3.15
CA LEU A 69 11.82 -13.83 2.09
C LEU A 69 10.49 -13.10 2.39
N LEU A 70 9.52 -13.78 3.00
CA LEU A 70 8.29 -13.15 3.47
C LEU A 70 8.58 -12.11 4.56
N GLN A 71 9.42 -12.43 5.54
CA GLN A 71 9.85 -11.46 6.55
C GLN A 71 10.59 -10.29 5.92
N GLN A 72 11.48 -10.55 4.95
CA GLN A 72 12.21 -9.51 4.23
C GLN A 72 11.29 -8.58 3.44
N MET A 73 10.23 -9.12 2.82
CA MET A 73 9.22 -8.33 2.12
C MET A 73 8.54 -7.33 3.07
N TYR A 74 7.98 -7.83 4.18
CA TYR A 74 7.19 -7.01 5.11
C TYR A 74 8.02 -6.11 6.04
N LEU A 75 9.26 -6.48 6.36
CA LEU A 75 10.19 -5.66 7.16
C LEU A 75 11.12 -4.79 6.30
N GLY A 76 11.10 -4.98 4.98
CA GLY A 76 11.94 -4.27 4.02
C GLY A 76 11.14 -3.27 3.18
N PRO A 77 10.90 -3.54 1.89
CA PRO A 77 10.27 -2.57 1.01
C PRO A 77 8.85 -2.21 1.44
N ASP A 78 8.07 -3.18 1.94
CA ASP A 78 6.68 -2.99 2.30
C ASP A 78 6.50 -2.26 3.64
N LEU A 79 7.57 -2.14 4.44
CA LEU A 79 7.60 -1.27 5.61
C LEU A 79 7.75 0.20 5.20
N VAL A 80 8.48 0.48 4.13
CA VAL A 80 8.83 1.84 3.71
C VAL A 80 7.83 2.41 2.70
N LEU A 81 7.34 1.56 1.80
CA LEU A 81 6.47 1.96 0.70
C LEU A 81 5.21 2.71 1.16
N PRO A 82 4.44 2.24 2.16
CA PRO A 82 3.19 2.89 2.55
C PRO A 82 3.41 4.32 3.03
N LEU A 83 4.49 4.56 3.80
CA LEU A 83 4.87 5.89 4.26
C LEU A 83 5.26 6.81 3.11
N VAL A 84 6.16 6.37 2.24
CA VAL A 84 6.66 7.18 1.12
C VAL A 84 5.51 7.52 0.16
N LEU A 85 4.65 6.54 -0.14
CA LEU A 85 3.50 6.72 -1.01
C LEU A 85 2.47 7.66 -0.38
N THR A 86 2.15 7.47 0.91
CA THR A 86 1.26 8.36 1.67
C THR A 86 1.76 9.80 1.67
N LEU A 87 3.05 10.02 1.92
CA LEU A 87 3.67 11.35 1.91
C LEU A 87 3.62 11.97 0.52
N SER A 88 3.92 11.19 -0.53
CA SER A 88 3.86 11.67 -1.90
C SER A 88 2.45 12.15 -2.27
N LEU A 89 1.40 11.37 -1.94
CA LEU A 89 0.01 11.71 -2.19
C LEU A 89 -0.44 12.93 -1.38
N CYS A 90 -0.06 13.02 -0.11
CA CYS A 90 -0.32 14.19 0.72
C CYS A 90 0.30 15.46 0.13
N LEU A 91 1.55 15.39 -0.35
CA LEU A 91 2.23 16.53 -0.96
C LEU A 91 1.61 16.90 -2.32
N LEU A 92 1.19 15.92 -3.11
CA LEU A 92 0.45 16.14 -4.35
C LEU A 92 -0.88 16.85 -4.07
N PHE A 93 -1.66 16.42 -3.07
CA PHE A 93 -2.86 17.13 -2.65
C PHE A 93 -2.57 18.56 -2.21
N ARG A 94 -1.54 18.78 -1.40
CA ARG A 94 -1.17 20.13 -0.95
C ARG A 94 -0.67 21.01 -2.09
N GLY A 95 -0.05 20.45 -3.12
CA GLY A 95 0.46 21.16 -4.28
C GLY A 95 -0.62 21.50 -5.32
N TYR A 96 -1.54 20.56 -5.58
CA TYR A 96 -2.55 20.70 -6.64
C TYR A 96 -3.91 21.21 -6.15
N ALA A 97 -4.29 20.99 -4.89
CA ALA A 97 -5.61 21.39 -4.41
C ALA A 97 -5.80 22.90 -4.25
N PRO A 98 -4.85 23.71 -3.73
CA PRO A 98 -5.10 25.14 -3.54
C PRO A 98 -5.43 25.86 -4.86
N GLY A 99 -6.64 26.43 -4.95
CA GLY A 99 -7.12 27.14 -6.14
C GLY A 99 -7.69 26.25 -7.25
N ALA A 100 -7.65 24.92 -7.11
CA ALA A 100 -8.37 24.02 -8.01
C ALA A 100 -9.89 24.09 -7.78
N VAL A 101 -10.67 23.85 -8.84
CA VAL A 101 -12.14 23.78 -8.75
C VAL A 101 -12.55 22.32 -8.76
N LEU A 102 -13.14 21.87 -7.66
CA LEU A 102 -13.70 20.53 -7.52
C LEU A 102 -15.21 20.64 -7.29
N TYR A 103 -16.01 20.01 -8.16
CA TYR A 103 -17.48 20.08 -8.15
C TYR A 103 -18.03 21.53 -8.10
N GLY A 104 -17.42 22.44 -8.86
CA GLY A 104 -17.84 23.85 -8.93
C GLY A 104 -17.42 24.71 -7.74
N ARG A 105 -16.71 24.16 -6.74
CA ARG A 105 -16.17 24.93 -5.61
C ARG A 105 -14.65 25.04 -5.67
N ARG A 106 -14.12 26.24 -5.41
CA ARG A 106 -12.68 26.45 -5.23
C ARG A 106 -12.25 25.77 -3.93
N LEU A 107 -11.20 24.95 -4.03
CA LEU A 107 -10.59 24.31 -2.88
C LEU A 107 -9.65 25.31 -2.18
N GLU A 108 -9.91 25.56 -0.91
CA GLU A 108 -9.03 26.30 -0.02
C GLU A 108 -7.99 25.35 0.61
N VAL A 109 -7.03 25.94 1.30
CA VAL A 109 -5.95 25.21 1.99
C VAL A 109 -6.51 24.22 3.02
N ARG A 110 -7.67 24.51 3.63
CA ARG A 110 -8.30 23.60 4.61
C ARG A 110 -8.85 22.35 3.94
N GLN A 111 -9.52 22.46 2.79
CA GLN A 111 -9.98 21.27 2.07
C GLN A 111 -8.80 20.43 1.56
N ALA A 112 -7.70 21.06 1.13
CA ALA A 112 -6.48 20.35 0.75
C ALA A 112 -5.91 19.47 1.89
N ARG A 113 -5.99 19.94 3.14
CA ARG A 113 -5.61 19.15 4.33
C ARG A 113 -6.57 18.01 4.60
N LEU A 114 -7.87 18.21 4.42
CA LEU A 114 -8.87 17.14 4.57
C LEU A 114 -8.68 16.03 3.54
N LEU A 115 -8.28 16.36 2.31
CA LEU A 115 -7.96 15.36 1.28
C LEU A 115 -6.78 14.45 1.69
N CYS A 116 -5.86 14.94 2.52
CA CYS A 116 -4.76 14.12 3.04
C CYS A 116 -5.24 13.00 3.99
N LEU A 117 -6.47 13.04 4.49
CA LEU A 117 -7.02 11.95 5.30
C LEU A 117 -7.16 10.64 4.50
N LEU A 118 -7.37 10.72 3.19
CA LEU A 118 -7.48 9.55 2.31
C LEU A 118 -6.16 8.75 2.23
N PRO A 119 -5.02 9.34 1.83
CA PRO A 119 -3.76 8.62 1.77
C PRO A 119 -3.26 8.24 3.18
N ILE A 120 -3.57 9.02 4.22
CA ILE A 120 -3.26 8.63 5.60
C ILE A 120 -4.04 7.37 6.00
N ALA A 121 -5.33 7.30 5.68
CA ALA A 121 -6.13 6.10 5.94
C ALA A 121 -5.59 4.88 5.17
N TYR A 122 -5.18 5.06 3.91
CA TYR A 122 -4.46 4.03 3.15
C TYR A 122 -3.23 3.53 3.92
N GLY A 123 -2.29 4.42 4.27
CA GLY A 123 -1.05 4.01 4.92
C GLY A 123 -1.26 3.34 6.29
N LEU A 124 -2.27 3.76 7.06
CA LEU A 124 -2.61 3.12 8.33
C LEU A 124 -3.17 1.69 8.14
N VAL A 125 -4.05 1.50 7.17
CA VAL A 125 -4.63 0.17 6.88
C VAL A 125 -3.54 -0.77 6.33
N ASP A 126 -2.67 -0.26 5.46
CA ASP A 126 -1.54 -0.99 4.90
C ASP A 126 -0.57 -1.46 6.01
N TYR A 127 -0.19 -0.57 6.93
CA TYR A 127 0.62 -0.97 8.09
C TYR A 127 -0.06 -1.98 9.01
N ALA A 128 -1.37 -1.85 9.23
CA ALA A 128 -2.10 -2.82 10.03
C ALA A 128 -2.14 -4.20 9.34
N GLU A 129 -2.22 -4.22 8.01
CA GLU A 129 -2.22 -5.44 7.22
C GLU A 129 -0.85 -6.12 7.29
N ASN A 130 0.23 -5.35 7.11
CA ASN A 130 1.61 -5.85 7.18
C ASN A 130 1.93 -6.40 8.58
N ALA A 131 1.44 -5.74 9.63
CA ALA A 131 1.53 -6.28 10.99
C ALA A 131 0.75 -7.61 11.12
N SER A 132 -0.44 -7.70 10.53
CA SER A 132 -1.26 -8.93 10.55
C SER A 132 -0.57 -10.08 9.82
N PHE A 133 0.10 -9.82 8.69
CA PHE A 133 0.95 -10.79 8.01
C PHE A 133 2.06 -11.31 8.94
N LEU A 134 2.81 -10.41 9.59
CA LEU A 134 3.91 -10.76 10.48
C LEU A 134 3.46 -11.55 11.72
N PHE A 135 2.26 -11.29 12.24
CA PHE A 135 1.73 -12.04 13.39
C PHE A 135 1.08 -13.37 13.03
N TYR A 136 0.73 -13.58 11.76
CA TYR A 136 0.00 -14.75 11.32
C TYR A 136 0.87 -15.81 10.66
N PHE A 137 1.80 -15.38 9.80
CA PHE A 137 2.66 -16.30 9.06
C PHE A 137 3.88 -16.72 9.89
N PRO A 138 4.39 -17.95 9.69
CA PRO A 138 5.63 -18.38 10.30
C PRO A 138 6.77 -17.36 10.11
N PRO A 139 7.64 -17.13 11.11
CA PRO A 139 7.82 -17.93 12.33
C PRO A 139 6.82 -17.64 13.45
N ALA A 140 5.87 -16.73 13.27
CA ALA A 140 4.87 -16.45 14.29
C ALA A 140 3.96 -17.67 14.54
N THR A 141 3.59 -17.86 15.80
CA THR A 141 2.63 -18.87 16.25
C THR A 141 1.40 -18.16 16.82
N PRO A 142 0.45 -17.71 15.98
CA PRO A 142 -0.71 -16.97 16.44
C PRO A 142 -1.57 -17.83 17.38
N GLY A 143 -2.02 -17.24 18.49
CA GLY A 143 -2.95 -17.89 19.41
C GLY A 143 -4.31 -18.23 18.74
N PRO A 144 -5.20 -18.96 19.44
CA PRO A 144 -6.46 -19.45 18.86
C PRO A 144 -7.31 -18.34 18.23
N THR A 145 -7.41 -17.19 18.92
CA THR A 145 -8.19 -16.03 18.47
C THR A 145 -7.64 -15.42 17.17
N LEU A 146 -6.33 -15.16 17.10
CA LEU A 146 -5.70 -14.58 15.91
C LEU A 146 -5.69 -15.56 14.73
N SER A 147 -5.54 -16.86 15.02
CA SER A 147 -5.61 -17.91 13.99
C SER A 147 -6.97 -17.96 13.30
N ALA A 148 -8.06 -17.63 14.00
CA ALA A 148 -9.40 -17.55 13.44
C ALA A 148 -9.69 -16.21 12.76
N LEU A 149 -9.27 -15.08 13.36
CA LEU A 149 -9.63 -13.74 12.88
C LEU A 149 -8.83 -13.27 11.68
N ILE A 150 -7.50 -13.47 11.67
CA ILE A 150 -6.63 -12.86 10.66
C ILE A 150 -6.94 -13.32 9.23
N PRO A 151 -7.24 -14.62 8.97
CA PRO A 151 -7.59 -15.09 7.62
C PRO A 151 -8.81 -14.41 7.01
N GLU A 152 -9.80 -14.09 7.84
CA GLU A 152 -11.01 -13.40 7.40
C GLU A 152 -10.79 -11.89 7.26
N LEU A 153 -9.92 -11.33 8.10
CA LEU A 153 -9.64 -9.90 8.13
C LEU A 153 -8.74 -9.44 6.97
N LEU A 154 -7.69 -10.19 6.66
CA LEU A 154 -6.68 -9.82 5.66
C LEU A 154 -7.27 -9.43 4.29
N PRO A 155 -8.13 -10.25 3.65
CA PRO A 155 -8.80 -9.88 2.40
C PRO A 155 -9.53 -8.54 2.45
N TRP A 156 -10.18 -8.25 3.58
CA TRP A 156 -10.89 -7.00 3.79
C TRP A 156 -9.93 -5.82 3.92
N MET A 157 -8.81 -5.99 4.63
CA MET A 157 -7.78 -4.95 4.76
C MET A 157 -7.21 -4.59 3.40
N THR A 158 -6.88 -5.59 2.57
CA THR A 158 -6.41 -5.37 1.19
C THR A 158 -7.41 -4.55 0.39
N ARG A 159 -8.70 -4.94 0.41
CA ARG A 159 -9.76 -4.24 -0.33
C ARG A 159 -9.92 -2.80 0.14
N VAL A 160 -9.88 -2.57 1.46
CA VAL A 160 -10.01 -1.23 2.06
C VAL A 160 -8.80 -0.35 1.72
N LYS A 161 -7.57 -0.86 1.84
CA LYS A 161 -6.37 -0.07 1.48
C LYS A 161 -6.36 0.28 -0.01
N LEU A 162 -6.69 -0.68 -0.89
CA LEU A 162 -6.74 -0.45 -2.33
C LEU A 162 -7.82 0.56 -2.70
N LEU A 163 -8.97 0.54 -2.01
CA LEU A 163 -10.02 1.55 -2.18
C LEU A 163 -9.50 2.96 -1.82
N PHE A 164 -8.88 3.13 -0.65
CA PHE A 164 -8.32 4.42 -0.25
C PHE A 164 -7.22 4.91 -1.19
N LEU A 165 -6.36 4.00 -1.66
CA LEU A 165 -5.31 4.30 -2.62
C LEU A 165 -5.90 4.73 -3.96
N ALA A 166 -6.83 3.96 -4.51
CA ALA A 166 -7.48 4.24 -5.79
C ALA A 166 -8.21 5.59 -5.77
N VAL A 167 -9.00 5.85 -4.72
CA VAL A 167 -9.67 7.14 -4.54
C VAL A 167 -8.64 8.27 -4.44
N SER A 168 -7.55 8.08 -3.69
CA SER A 168 -6.49 9.09 -3.58
C SER A 168 -5.87 9.42 -4.93
N VAL A 169 -5.50 8.41 -5.72
CA VAL A 169 -4.91 8.57 -7.05
C VAL A 169 -5.88 9.26 -8.00
N ILE A 170 -7.15 8.83 -8.05
CA ILE A 170 -8.18 9.44 -8.91
C ILE A 170 -8.36 10.92 -8.58
N VAL A 171 -8.44 11.28 -7.30
CA VAL A 171 -8.60 12.69 -6.90
C VAL A 171 -7.35 13.51 -7.24
N VAL A 172 -6.14 12.97 -7.01
CA VAL A 172 -4.90 13.65 -7.43
C VAL A 172 -4.89 13.91 -8.94
N LEU A 173 -5.18 12.88 -9.75
CA LEU A 173 -5.22 13.01 -11.21
C LEU A 173 -6.24 14.06 -11.65
N ARG A 174 -7.43 14.06 -11.04
CA ARG A 174 -8.45 15.06 -11.32
C ARG A 174 -7.98 16.48 -10.99
N LEU A 175 -7.31 16.68 -9.86
CA LEU A 175 -6.79 17.99 -9.47
C LEU A 175 -5.64 18.45 -10.38
N ALA A 176 -4.81 17.53 -10.84
CA ALA A 176 -3.71 17.81 -11.75
C ALA A 176 -4.20 18.19 -13.17
N LEU A 177 -5.21 17.48 -13.69
CA LEU A 177 -5.72 17.67 -15.06
C LEU A 177 -6.69 18.86 -15.18
N PHE A 178 -7.52 19.13 -14.16
CA PHE A 178 -8.58 20.15 -14.22
C PHE A 178 -8.24 21.42 -13.45
N LYS A 179 -6.96 21.79 -13.39
CA LYS A 179 -6.55 23.05 -12.78
C LYS A 179 -7.02 24.23 -13.65
N PRO A 180 -7.79 25.20 -13.12
CA PRO A 180 -8.16 26.39 -13.88
C PRO A 180 -6.90 27.13 -14.35
N PRO A 181 -6.89 27.72 -15.56
CA PRO A 181 -5.78 28.56 -15.99
C PRO A 181 -5.53 29.66 -14.95
N VAL A 182 -4.25 29.91 -14.64
CA VAL A 182 -3.85 30.99 -13.74
C VAL A 182 -4.26 32.31 -14.39
N THR A 183 -5.42 32.85 -14.03
CA THR A 183 -5.77 34.24 -14.34
C THR A 183 -4.85 35.12 -13.49
N ARG A 184 -3.76 35.61 -14.11
CA ARG A 184 -3.04 36.78 -13.61
C ARG A 184 -3.99 37.97 -13.74
N GLY A 185 -4.60 38.36 -12.62
CA GLY A 185 -5.22 39.67 -12.45
C GLY A 185 -4.20 40.61 -11.85
#